data_AF-A0A2K6U2D2-F1
#
_entry.id   AF-A0A2K6U2D2-F1
#
_cell.length_a   1.000
_cell.length_b   1.000
_cell.length_c   1.000
_cell.angle_alpha   90.00
_cell.angle_beta   90.00
_cell.angle_gamma   90.00
#
_symmetry.space_group_name_H-M   'P 1'
#
loop_
_entity.id
_entity.type
_entity.pdbx_description
1 polymer ?
#
loop_
_entity_poly.entity_id
_entity_poly.type
_entity_poly.pdbx_seq_one_letter_code
_entity_poly.pdbx_strand_id
1 'polypeptide(L)'
;MGPAGVAARPRRFFGVYLLYCLNPRHRGRVYVGFTVNPARRVQQHNGGRKKGGAWRTSGRGPWEMVLVVHGFLSAVAALRDEQGPLCCPHPGCLLRAHVICLAEEFLREEPGQLLPLEGQCPSCEKSLLWGDLIWLCQTNTEKEVEDLELEKAHWTDLLET
;
A
#
# COMPACT_ATOMS: atom_id res chain seq x y z
N MET A 1 26.55 -32.90 20.18
CA MET A 1 26.14 -32.41 18.85
C MET A 1 24.85 -31.62 19.04
N GLY A 2 24.92 -30.28 19.02
CA GLY A 2 23.73 -29.41 19.17
C GLY A 2 22.94 -29.34 17.86
N PRO A 3 21.63 -29.00 17.91
CA PRO A 3 20.82 -28.92 16.70
C PRO A 3 21.31 -27.74 15.86
N ALA A 4 21.52 -28.00 14.57
CA ALA A 4 21.84 -26.97 13.59
C ALA A 4 20.70 -25.94 13.57
N GLY A 5 21.02 -24.67 13.85
CA GLY A 5 20.08 -23.57 13.72
C GLY A 5 19.52 -23.53 12.30
N VAL A 6 18.22 -23.71 12.16
CA VAL A 6 17.53 -23.55 10.88
C VAL A 6 17.61 -22.08 10.51
N ALA A 7 18.54 -21.73 9.63
CA ALA A 7 18.60 -20.39 9.05
C ALA A 7 17.26 -20.12 8.36
N ALA A 8 16.50 -19.14 8.87
CA ALA A 8 15.22 -18.74 8.30
C ALA A 8 15.44 -18.37 6.83
N ARG A 9 14.73 -19.05 5.92
CA ARG A 9 14.77 -18.70 4.50
C ARG A 9 14.36 -17.23 4.35
N PRO A 10 15.08 -16.41 3.57
CA PRO A 10 14.71 -15.02 3.36
C PRO A 10 13.28 -14.94 2.84
N ARG A 11 12.43 -14.17 3.52
CA ARG A 11 11.04 -13.95 3.12
C ARG A 11 11.02 -13.42 1.68
N ARG A 12 10.14 -14.00 0.86
CA ARG A 12 9.97 -13.56 -0.54
C ARG A 12 9.52 -12.11 -0.55
N PHE A 13 10.12 -11.29 -1.41
CA PHE A 13 9.71 -9.90 -1.57
C PHE A 13 8.48 -9.81 -2.48
N PHE A 14 7.45 -9.10 -2.00
CA PHE A 14 6.28 -8.70 -2.75
C PHE A 14 6.10 -7.20 -2.54
N GLY A 15 5.97 -6.43 -3.62
CA GLY A 15 5.82 -4.98 -3.49
C GLY A 15 4.96 -4.36 -4.58
N VAL A 16 4.13 -3.41 -4.17
CA VAL A 16 3.42 -2.48 -5.04
C VAL A 16 4.24 -1.20 -5.10
N TYR A 17 4.43 -0.66 -6.30
CA TYR A 17 5.23 0.53 -6.51
C TYR A 17 4.49 1.59 -7.31
N LEU A 18 4.93 2.84 -7.11
CA LEU A 18 4.55 3.98 -7.91
C LEU A 18 5.77 4.44 -8.73
N LEU A 19 5.62 4.48 -10.05
CA LEU A 19 6.58 5.16 -10.93
C LEU A 19 6.11 6.58 -11.21
N TYR A 20 7.05 7.52 -11.18
CA TYR A 20 6.85 8.88 -11.65
C TYR A 20 7.69 9.12 -12.91
N CYS A 21 7.12 9.83 -13.89
CA CYS A 21 7.80 10.16 -15.13
C CYS A 21 8.59 11.47 -14.98
N LEU A 22 9.91 11.40 -15.10
CA LEU A 22 10.79 12.57 -15.03
C LEU A 22 10.89 13.32 -16.36
N ASN A 23 10.29 12.80 -17.44
CA ASN A 23 10.33 13.42 -18.74
C ASN A 23 9.45 14.69 -18.78
N PRO A 24 10.01 15.89 -19.06
CA PRO A 24 9.24 17.14 -19.08
C PRO A 24 8.13 17.19 -20.15
N ARG A 25 8.16 16.33 -21.18
CA ARG A 25 7.08 16.19 -22.17
C ARG A 25 5.89 15.40 -21.65
N HIS A 26 6.04 14.75 -20.50
CA HIS A 26 5.09 13.82 -19.91
C HIS A 26 4.91 14.08 -18.41
N ARG A 27 4.85 15.36 -18.02
CA ARG A 27 4.69 15.80 -16.62
C ARG A 27 3.47 15.17 -15.96
N GLY A 28 3.60 14.90 -14.66
CA GLY A 28 2.52 14.37 -13.82
C GLY A 28 2.11 12.93 -14.12
N ARG A 29 2.78 12.24 -15.06
CA ARG A 29 2.44 10.84 -15.36
C ARG A 29 2.97 9.92 -14.28
N VAL A 30 2.05 9.16 -13.70
CA VAL A 30 2.33 8.09 -12.77
C VAL A 30 1.96 6.73 -13.34
N TYR A 31 2.56 5.66 -12.81
CA TYR A 31 2.19 4.28 -13.09
C TYR A 31 2.30 3.43 -11.83
N VAL A 32 1.20 2.78 -11.44
CA VAL A 32 1.17 1.81 -10.34
C VAL A 32 1.38 0.41 -10.89
N GLY A 33 2.20 -0.40 -10.22
CA GLY A 33 2.39 -1.80 -10.58
C GLY A 33 2.91 -2.65 -9.43
N PHE A 34 3.08 -3.94 -9.70
CA PHE A 34 3.55 -4.94 -8.74
C PHE A 34 4.87 -5.57 -9.19
N THR A 35 5.73 -5.93 -8.23
CA THR A 35 7.01 -6.60 -8.49
C THR A 35 7.49 -7.46 -7.32
N VAL A 36 8.25 -8.50 -7.65
CA VAL A 36 9.07 -9.27 -6.70
C VAL A 36 10.55 -8.86 -6.74
N ASN A 37 10.91 -7.94 -7.64
CA ASN A 37 12.27 -7.43 -7.81
C ASN A 37 12.21 -5.98 -8.36
N PRO A 38 12.24 -4.96 -7.49
CA PRO A 38 12.14 -3.55 -7.86
C PRO A 38 13.22 -3.08 -8.85
N ALA A 39 14.48 -3.44 -8.59
CA ALA A 39 15.63 -3.04 -9.40
C ALA A 39 15.52 -3.54 -10.84
N ARG A 40 15.15 -4.81 -11.04
CA ARG A 40 14.88 -5.35 -12.37
C ARG A 40 13.69 -4.65 -13.01
N ARG A 41 12.62 -4.40 -12.25
CA ARG A 41 11.37 -3.88 -12.81
C ARG A 41 11.51 -2.45 -13.33
N VAL A 42 12.20 -1.57 -12.60
CA VAL A 42 12.46 -0.19 -13.07
C VAL A 42 13.28 -0.17 -14.36
N GLN A 43 14.28 -1.07 -14.49
CA GLN A 43 15.05 -1.23 -15.73
C GLN A 43 14.18 -1.70 -16.91
N GLN A 44 13.23 -2.61 -16.68
CA GLN A 44 12.29 -3.05 -17.72
C GLN A 44 11.41 -1.90 -18.23
N HIS A 45 10.90 -1.06 -17.32
CA HIS A 45 10.11 0.12 -17.68
C HIS A 45 10.92 1.11 -18.52
N ASN A 46 12.15 1.43 -18.10
CA ASN A 46 13.05 2.31 -18.83
C ASN A 46 13.58 1.72 -20.15
N GLY A 47 13.66 0.39 -20.26
CA GLY A 47 13.99 -0.32 -21.49
C GLY A 47 12.82 -0.51 -22.48
N GLY A 48 11.60 -0.13 -22.08
CA GLY A 48 10.40 -0.20 -22.91
C GLY A 48 9.82 -1.60 -23.12
N ARG A 49 8.74 -1.71 -23.92
CA ARG A 49 7.96 -2.95 -24.09
C ARG A 49 8.80 -4.14 -24.57
N LYS A 50 9.77 -3.90 -25.45
CA LYS A 50 10.67 -4.95 -25.97
C LYS A 50 11.57 -5.57 -24.90
N LYS A 51 11.77 -4.89 -23.76
CA LYS A 51 12.55 -5.38 -22.61
C LYS A 51 11.66 -5.83 -21.44
N GLY A 52 10.35 -6.00 -21.67
CA GLY A 52 9.39 -6.44 -20.65
C GLY A 52 8.74 -5.32 -19.83
N GLY A 53 8.96 -4.06 -20.20
CA GLY A 53 8.27 -2.92 -19.60
C GLY A 53 6.78 -2.88 -19.98
N ALA A 54 5.95 -2.28 -19.11
CA ALA A 54 4.53 -2.12 -19.42
C ALA A 54 4.34 -1.21 -20.65
N TRP A 55 3.40 -1.55 -21.53
CA TRP A 55 3.11 -0.75 -22.72
C TRP A 55 2.82 0.72 -22.39
N ARG A 56 2.08 0.98 -21.30
CA ARG A 56 1.77 2.33 -20.80
C ARG A 56 2.99 3.17 -20.42
N THR A 57 4.15 2.55 -20.21
CA THR A 57 5.40 3.23 -19.83
C THR A 57 6.41 3.34 -20.98
N SER A 58 6.19 2.62 -22.07
CA SER A 58 7.17 2.49 -23.15
C SER A 58 7.41 3.81 -23.87
N GLY A 59 8.69 4.21 -24.00
CA GLY A 59 9.11 5.41 -24.75
C GLY A 59 8.75 6.75 -24.08
N ARG A 60 8.27 6.73 -22.84
CA ARG A 60 7.85 7.93 -22.10
C ARG A 60 8.81 8.35 -21.00
N GLY A 61 9.71 7.46 -20.59
CA GLY A 61 10.65 7.71 -19.49
C GLY A 61 11.68 8.81 -19.76
N PRO A 62 12.66 8.99 -18.84
CA PRO A 62 12.97 8.07 -17.75
C PRO A 62 11.89 8.06 -16.65
N TRP A 63 11.65 6.85 -16.14
CA TRP A 63 10.77 6.57 -15.00
C TRP A 63 11.62 6.34 -13.76
N GLU A 64 11.18 6.94 -12.67
CA GLU A 64 11.74 6.75 -11.33
C GLU A 64 10.72 6.05 -10.45
N MET A 65 11.18 5.09 -9.64
CA MET A 65 10.34 4.41 -8.66
C MET A 65 10.38 5.21 -7.36
N VAL A 66 9.34 6.03 -7.15
CA VAL A 66 9.30 7.02 -6.06
C VAL A 66 8.69 6.45 -4.77
N LEU A 67 7.92 5.36 -4.86
CA LEU A 67 7.34 4.66 -3.71
C LEU A 67 7.35 3.16 -3.95
N VAL A 68 7.66 2.38 -2.90
CA VAL A 68 7.46 0.94 -2.85
C VAL A 68 6.87 0.56 -1.50
N VAL A 69 5.64 0.06 -1.51
CA VAL A 69 5.02 -0.60 -0.36
C VAL A 69 5.35 -2.08 -0.47
N HIS A 70 5.87 -2.69 0.59
CA HIS A 70 6.29 -4.10 0.61
C HIS A 70 6.06 -4.74 1.97
N GLY A 71 6.33 -6.04 2.08
CA GLY A 71 6.12 -6.81 3.31
C GLY A 71 4.85 -7.65 3.30
N PHE A 72 4.09 -7.63 2.21
CA PHE A 72 2.91 -8.46 2.02
C PHE A 72 3.23 -9.96 2.17
N LEU A 73 2.33 -10.71 2.80
CA LEU A 73 2.47 -12.16 3.01
C LEU A 73 2.38 -12.97 1.70
N SER A 74 1.70 -12.42 0.69
CA SER A 74 1.55 -13.04 -0.63
C SER A 74 1.34 -11.99 -1.74
N ALA A 75 1.48 -12.42 -2.99
CA ALA A 75 1.14 -11.59 -4.15
C ALA A 75 -0.35 -11.19 -4.18
N VAL A 76 -1.24 -12.07 -3.69
CA VAL A 76 -2.67 -11.77 -3.62
C VAL A 76 -2.92 -10.67 -2.60
N ALA A 77 -2.31 -10.76 -1.41
CA ALA A 77 -2.43 -9.72 -0.37
C ALA A 77 -1.96 -8.35 -0.87
N ALA A 78 -0.91 -8.30 -1.70
CA ALA A 78 -0.41 -7.07 -2.31
C ALA A 78 -1.37 -6.44 -3.35
N LEU A 79 -2.34 -7.19 -3.86
CA LEU A 79 -3.23 -6.77 -4.95
C LEU A 79 -4.69 -6.65 -4.53
N ARG A 80 -5.02 -6.94 -3.26
CA ARG A 80 -6.38 -6.77 -2.74
C ARG A 80 -6.72 -5.29 -2.62
N ASP A 81 -7.95 -4.95 -2.98
CA ASP A 81 -8.50 -3.58 -2.99
C ASP A 81 -9.44 -3.31 -1.78
N GLU A 82 -9.47 -4.23 -0.81
CA GLU A 82 -10.34 -4.10 0.37
C GLU A 82 -9.66 -3.24 1.43
N GLN A 83 -9.70 -1.93 1.22
CA GLN A 83 -9.25 -0.96 2.22
C GLN A 83 -10.44 -0.51 3.05
N GLY A 84 -10.36 -0.72 4.37
CA GLY A 84 -11.31 -0.13 5.32
C GLY A 84 -11.26 1.41 5.31
N PRO A 85 -12.23 2.07 5.95
CA PRO A 85 -12.16 3.51 6.12
C PRO A 85 -11.03 3.91 7.07
N LEU A 86 -10.40 5.05 6.80
CA LEU A 86 -9.48 5.67 7.74
C LEU A 86 -10.27 6.22 8.93
N CYS A 87 -9.83 5.87 10.13
CA CYS A 87 -10.42 6.33 11.39
C CYS A 87 -9.45 7.30 12.08
N CYS A 88 -9.99 8.37 12.66
CA CYS A 88 -9.19 9.27 13.49
C CYS A 88 -8.74 8.55 14.78
N PRO A 89 -7.44 8.54 15.13
CA PRO A 89 -6.93 7.87 16.34
C PRO A 89 -7.22 8.65 17.63
N HIS A 90 -7.60 9.92 17.54
CA HIS A 90 -7.86 10.75 18.72
C HIS A 90 -9.08 10.24 19.50
N PRO A 91 -8.96 10.01 20.83
CA PRO A 91 -10.06 9.52 21.65
C PRO A 91 -11.31 10.39 21.54
N GLY A 92 -12.47 9.76 21.38
CA GLY A 92 -13.78 10.42 21.27
C GLY A 92 -14.09 11.03 19.90
N CYS A 93 -13.17 10.98 18.94
CA CYS A 93 -13.45 11.40 17.56
C CYS A 93 -14.15 10.27 16.78
N LEU A 94 -15.18 10.61 16.01
CA LEU A 94 -15.96 9.66 15.21
C LEU A 94 -15.66 9.75 13.70
N LEU A 95 -14.62 10.47 13.30
CA LEU A 95 -14.27 10.60 11.90
C LEU A 95 -13.93 9.24 11.30
N ARG A 96 -14.67 8.90 10.23
CA ARG A 96 -14.39 7.82 9.30
C ARG A 96 -14.41 8.41 7.89
N ALA A 97 -13.37 8.16 7.11
CA ALA A 97 -13.27 8.71 5.76
C ALA A 97 -12.68 7.67 4.79
N HIS A 98 -13.06 7.75 3.52
CA HIS A 98 -12.34 7.03 2.49
C HIS A 98 -10.91 7.54 2.40
N VAL A 99 -9.95 6.64 2.13
CA VAL A 99 -8.54 6.98 1.95
C VAL A 99 -8.38 8.09 0.91
N ILE A 100 -9.08 7.99 -0.24
CA ILE A 100 -8.95 8.98 -1.31
C ILE A 100 -9.48 10.34 -0.87
N CYS A 101 -10.67 10.39 -0.28
CA CYS A 101 -11.28 11.66 0.14
C CYS A 101 -10.45 12.40 1.19
N LEU A 102 -9.90 11.67 2.17
CA LEU A 102 -9.07 12.28 3.21
C LEU A 102 -7.70 12.72 2.68
N ALA A 103 -7.13 11.95 1.74
CA ALA A 103 -5.90 12.37 1.05
C ALA A 103 -6.12 13.66 0.25
N GLU A 104 -7.21 13.74 -0.51
CA GLU A 104 -7.57 14.94 -1.28
C GLU A 104 -7.76 16.16 -0.38
N GLU A 105 -8.39 15.98 0.80
CA GLU A 105 -8.52 17.05 1.79
C GLU A 105 -7.16 17.55 2.27
N PHE A 106 -6.26 16.64 2.66
CA PHE A 106 -4.94 17.00 3.18
C PHE A 106 -4.04 17.62 2.10
N LEU A 107 -4.25 17.26 0.84
CA LEU A 107 -3.47 17.74 -0.30
C LEU A 107 -4.07 18.98 -0.98
N ARG A 108 -5.18 19.54 -0.48
CA ARG A 108 -5.92 20.62 -1.14
C ARG A 108 -5.02 21.81 -1.55
N GLU A 109 -4.13 22.22 -0.65
CA GLU A 109 -3.22 23.36 -0.86
C GLU A 109 -1.89 22.97 -1.51
N GLU A 110 -1.67 21.68 -1.78
CA GLU A 110 -0.41 21.12 -2.32
C GLU A 110 -0.65 20.27 -3.58
N PRO A 111 -1.11 20.85 -4.71
CA PRO A 111 -1.55 20.10 -5.90
C PRO A 111 -0.44 19.31 -6.63
N GLY A 112 0.83 19.51 -6.24
CA GLY A 112 1.98 18.77 -6.76
C GLY A 112 2.40 17.57 -5.92
N GLN A 113 1.88 17.45 -4.69
CA GLN A 113 2.19 16.33 -3.79
C GLN A 113 1.29 15.13 -4.11
N LEU A 114 1.89 13.94 -4.08
CA LEU A 114 1.20 12.69 -4.42
C LEU A 114 0.67 11.98 -3.17
N LEU A 115 1.28 12.22 -2.02
CA LEU A 115 0.96 11.59 -0.75
C LEU A 115 0.98 12.68 0.32
N PRO A 116 -0.08 12.81 1.12
CA PRO A 116 -0.01 13.68 2.29
C PRO A 116 0.94 13.07 3.31
N LEU A 117 1.68 13.91 4.02
CA LEU A 117 2.51 13.50 5.15
C LEU A 117 1.73 13.66 6.45
N GLU A 118 0.99 14.76 6.55
CA GLU A 118 0.17 15.15 7.70
C GLU A 118 -1.04 15.98 7.25
N GLY A 119 -1.97 16.20 8.17
CA GLY A 119 -3.15 17.04 7.96
C GLY A 119 -3.94 17.26 9.25
N GLN A 120 -4.98 18.08 9.20
CA GLN A 120 -5.88 18.29 10.34
C GLN A 120 -7.15 17.45 10.19
N CYS A 121 -7.58 16.82 11.27
CA CYS A 121 -8.84 16.09 11.29
C CYS A 121 -10.02 17.03 11.01
N PRO A 122 -10.85 16.81 9.97
CA PRO A 122 -12.01 17.66 9.70
C PRO A 122 -13.13 17.58 10.76
N SER A 123 -13.02 16.64 11.73
CA SER A 123 -14.01 16.50 12.81
C SER A 123 -13.53 17.02 14.16
N CYS A 124 -12.27 16.80 14.54
CA CYS A 124 -11.75 17.22 15.85
C CYS A 124 -10.59 18.23 15.78
N GLU A 125 -10.21 18.66 14.57
CA GLU A 125 -9.21 19.69 14.26
C GLU A 125 -7.77 19.39 14.71
N LYS A 126 -7.54 18.28 15.42
CA LYS A 126 -6.22 17.83 15.84
C LYS A 126 -5.40 17.35 14.64
N SER A 127 -4.08 17.53 14.74
CA SER A 127 -3.12 17.03 13.76
C SER A 127 -3.17 15.50 13.65
N LEU A 128 -3.01 15.02 12.43
CA LEU A 128 -2.98 13.63 12.04
C LEU A 128 -1.75 13.40 11.17
N LEU A 129 -1.04 12.29 11.39
CA LEU A 129 -0.01 11.81 10.49
C LEU A 129 -0.64 10.81 9.53
N TRP A 130 -0.37 10.97 8.23
CA TRP A 130 -0.93 10.08 7.22
C TRP A 130 -0.49 8.62 7.43
N GLY A 131 0.78 8.43 7.81
CA GLY A 131 1.34 7.11 8.12
C GLY A 131 0.57 6.38 9.22
N ASP A 132 0.17 7.09 10.28
CA ASP A 132 -0.57 6.50 11.41
C ASP A 132 -1.97 6.05 10.98
N LEU A 133 -2.64 6.84 10.14
CA LEU A 133 -3.98 6.50 9.62
C LEU A 133 -3.93 5.22 8.77
N ILE A 134 -2.95 5.12 7.87
CA ILE A 134 -2.76 3.95 7.00
C ILE A 134 -2.39 2.72 7.82
N TRP A 135 -1.47 2.86 8.78
CA TRP A 135 -1.07 1.79 9.69
C TRP A 135 -2.27 1.24 10.46
N LEU A 136 -3.04 2.12 11.11
CA LEU A 136 -4.21 1.70 11.90
C LEU A 136 -5.29 1.04 11.04
N CYS A 137 -5.51 1.55 9.83
CA CYS A 137 -6.43 0.94 8.87
C CYS A 137 -6.05 -0.52 8.56
N GLN A 138 -4.77 -0.78 8.30
CA GLN A 138 -4.28 -2.14 8.01
C GLN A 138 -4.42 -3.06 9.22
N THR A 139 -4.02 -2.60 10.41
CA THR A 139 -4.10 -3.42 11.63
C THR A 139 -5.54 -3.72 12.07
N ASN A 140 -6.48 -2.82 11.79
CA ASN A 140 -7.89 -3.06 12.09
C ASN A 140 -8.47 -4.12 11.15
N THR A 141 -8.11 -4.07 9.86
CA THR A 141 -8.51 -5.11 8.89
C THR A 141 -7.90 -6.46 9.22
N GLU A 142 -6.63 -6.53 9.62
CA GLU A 142 -5.99 -7.79 10.04
C GLU A 142 -6.67 -8.43 11.25
N LYS A 143 -7.02 -7.62 12.27
CA LYS A 143 -7.78 -8.09 13.44
C LYS A 143 -9.18 -8.56 13.07
N GLU A 144 -9.90 -7.79 12.26
CA GLU A 144 -11.24 -8.18 11.79
C GLU A 144 -11.21 -9.51 11.03
N VAL A 145 -10.18 -9.75 10.20
CA VAL A 145 -10.00 -11.01 9.47
C VAL A 145 -9.64 -12.16 10.40
N GLU A 146 -8.71 -11.98 11.34
CA GLU A 146 -8.37 -13.00 12.34
C GLU A 146 -9.57 -13.37 13.22
N ASP A 147 -10.34 -12.38 13.69
CA ASP A 147 -11.53 -12.58 14.50
C ASP A 147 -12.61 -13.34 13.71
N LEU A 148 -12.83 -12.99 12.44
CA LEU A 148 -13.77 -13.68 11.55
C LEU A 148 -13.32 -15.12 11.23
N GLU A 149 -12.03 -15.37 11.05
CA GLU A 149 -11.49 -16.72 10.86
C GLU A 149 -11.62 -17.58 12.12
N LEU A 150 -11.39 -16.98 13.31
CA LEU A 150 -11.58 -17.65 14.60
C LEU A 150 -13.05 -17.99 14.85
N GLU A 151 -13.94 -17.04 14.58
CA GLU A 151 -15.38 -17.22 14.75
C GLU A 151 -15.90 -18.28 13.78
N LYS A 152 -15.45 -18.24 12.51
CA LYS A 152 -15.83 -19.23 11.51
C LYS A 152 -15.31 -20.64 11.86
N ALA A 153 -14.08 -20.76 12.36
CA ALA A 153 -13.53 -22.02 12.85
C ALA A 153 -14.37 -22.58 14.02
N HIS A 154 -14.73 -21.72 14.96
CA HIS A 154 -15.59 -22.07 16.10
C HIS A 154 -17.00 -22.53 15.67
N TRP A 155 -17.60 -21.89 14.68
CA TRP A 155 -18.90 -22.31 14.13
C TRP A 155 -18.82 -23.61 13.34
N THR A 156 -17.72 -23.87 12.61
CA THR A 156 -17.56 -25.15 11.90
C THR A 156 -17.42 -26.34 12.85
N ASP A 157 -16.82 -26.13 14.03
CA ASP A 157 -16.70 -27.17 15.06
C ASP A 157 -18.05 -27.53 15.71
N LEU A 158 -19.02 -26.62 15.68
CA LEU A 158 -20.40 -26.81 16.18
C LEU A 158 -21.33 -27.57 15.22
N LEU A 159 -20.92 -27.74 13.96
CA LEU A 159 -21.69 -28.46 12.94
C LEU A 159 -21.26 -29.93 12.77
N GLU A 160 -20.22 -30.37 13.50
CA GLU A 160 -19.72 -31.75 13.50
C GLU A 160 -20.25 -32.61 14.67
N THR A 161 -21.29 -32.16 15.40
CA THR A 161 -22.01 -32.94 16.42
C THR A 161 -23.49 -33.09 16.10
#